data_AF-A0A1I1VTI9-F1
#
_entry.id   AF-A0A1I1VTI9-F1
#
_cell.length_a   1.000
_cell.length_b   1.000
_cell.length_c   1.000
_cell.angle_alpha   90.00
_cell.angle_beta   90.00
_cell.angle_gamma   90.00
#
_symmetry.space_group_name_H-M   'P 1'
#
loop_
_entity.id
_entity.type
_entity.pdbx_description
1 polymer ?
#
loop_
_entity_poly.entity_id
_entity_poly.type
_entity_poly.pdbx_seq_one_letter_code
_entity_poly.pdbx_strand_id
1 'polypeptide(L)'
;MRRSVIIAFIAVLSFLSVPLQFSAHESGSDDHSEEPNKQEIEEGTEVHGIDISELTEEELKYVPESWRDGKIEEDETEHPEAEEHYDPEEDNEKEERNISLQESSYINNYILNNGLSAAQTEYNHLHHLPKFGYRFTGPEGIVAHETANDYSTIDGEISYMSRNYQNAFVHAFVDHERVIEVHPTNYAAWGAGPVANERFIHVELVRVDNKNQFIRSINNYATYIAGLLYKYNLGYDNAEWDGEGTLWSHEAVSRYLGGTNHVDPHGYFERYGYDWAAFARLVYAKLNDMGMQTENTSKLGKIKSEEDPIYGDPEDNQNYKKAGETYSDHVYFIKQQGKLRGQTYYLISDHHKRGEGVIGWVNSRDINVKSHTGIDSKDKIKAVKGSGSAYSLAWGGEKDKVYPDLSTMEGEKFEVDLTEEVGSTTWYRGMLNGKRVWIQERHVEQFANTMFNDVPPGSSHFDTIYELVDMGVINGYPTEDGAEFRPGESLSRSHAAVIFTNTLDLPIPDDVDGVLRNFDDIDGSHMYADQIAATYKAGIFRGSNGKFMDQPLTREQMATVIAEAFDLEDAEGYTDIKLSSVSPDHKRNVQLLAHHGITSVPENFRSYENVTRGQFATFVFKAMKN
;
A
#
# COMPACT_ATOMS: atom_id res chain seq x y z
N MET A 1 -20.58 26.08 33.50
CA MET A 1 -20.47 24.61 33.33
C MET A 1 -19.33 24.35 32.36
N ARG A 2 -18.28 23.68 32.81
CA ARG A 2 -17.09 23.36 32.02
C ARG A 2 -17.45 22.37 30.91
N ARG A 3 -17.04 22.65 29.67
CA ARG A 3 -16.92 21.65 28.61
C ARG A 3 -15.50 21.70 28.08
N SER A 4 -14.78 20.62 28.36
CA SER A 4 -13.43 20.34 27.90
C SER A 4 -13.41 20.15 26.39
N VAL A 5 -12.48 20.80 25.70
CA VAL A 5 -12.11 20.49 24.32
C VAL A 5 -10.98 19.47 24.37
N ILE A 6 -11.17 18.35 23.68
CA ILE A 6 -10.21 17.26 23.55
C ILE A 6 -9.19 17.67 22.48
N ILE A 7 -7.94 17.87 22.89
CA ILE A 7 -6.79 18.00 21.97
C ILE A 7 -6.21 16.60 21.79
N ALA A 8 -6.27 16.06 20.57
CA ALA A 8 -5.63 14.81 20.20
C ALA A 8 -4.13 15.03 19.97
N PHE A 9 -3.30 14.38 20.77
CA PHE A 9 -1.85 14.28 20.53
C PHE A 9 -1.59 13.30 19.38
N ILE A 10 -1.05 13.79 18.26
CA ILE A 10 -0.44 12.98 17.21
C ILE A 10 1.04 12.82 17.56
N ALA A 11 1.45 11.59 17.84
CA ALA A 11 2.87 11.24 17.99
C ALA A 11 3.51 11.15 16.59
N VAL A 12 4.44 12.05 16.30
CA VAL A 12 5.29 11.99 15.11
C VAL A 12 6.53 11.15 15.47
N LEU A 13 6.63 9.94 14.91
CA LEU A 13 7.91 9.22 14.85
C LEU A 13 8.81 9.91 13.82
N SER A 14 9.82 10.63 14.31
CA SER A 14 10.91 11.17 13.50
C SER A 14 11.93 10.07 13.19
N PHE A 15 12.00 9.63 11.92
CA PHE A 15 13.14 8.87 11.42
C PHE A 15 14.30 9.85 11.18
N LEU A 16 15.38 9.67 11.94
CA LEU A 16 16.67 10.34 11.70
C LEU A 16 17.41 9.60 10.58
N SER A 17 17.45 10.20 9.40
CA SER A 17 18.33 9.79 8.30
C SER A 17 19.73 10.36 8.55
N VAL A 18 20.71 9.50 8.85
CA VAL A 18 22.14 9.85 8.87
C VAL A 18 22.72 9.57 7.47
N PRO A 19 23.55 10.47 6.89
CA PRO A 19 24.04 10.32 5.52
C PRO A 19 25.15 9.25 5.43
N LEU A 20 25.09 8.46 4.36
CA LEU A 20 26.15 7.55 3.92
C LEU A 20 27.40 8.36 3.51
N GLN A 21 28.43 8.34 4.36
CA GLN A 21 29.79 8.70 3.98
C GLN A 21 30.52 7.43 3.51
N PHE A 22 30.85 7.39 2.22
CA PHE A 22 31.82 6.43 1.67
C PHE A 22 33.19 6.70 2.29
N SER A 23 33.71 5.74 3.06
CA SER A 23 35.13 5.65 3.40
C SER A 23 35.56 4.20 3.20
N ALA A 24 36.52 4.01 2.30
CA ALA A 24 37.14 2.72 2.04
C ALA A 24 37.98 2.28 3.25
N HIS A 25 37.62 1.17 3.88
CA HIS A 25 38.55 0.40 4.68
C HIS A 25 38.24 -1.09 4.66
N GLU A 26 39.31 -1.86 4.82
CA GLU A 26 39.53 -3.24 4.39
C GLU A 26 38.57 -4.30 4.92
N SER A 27 38.51 -5.39 4.14
CA SER A 27 37.89 -6.68 4.40
C SER A 27 37.98 -7.17 5.86
N GLY A 28 36.81 -7.38 6.47
CA GLY A 28 36.61 -8.23 7.64
C GLY A 28 35.26 -8.93 7.49
N SER A 29 35.29 -10.26 7.48
CA SER A 29 34.13 -11.15 7.45
C SER A 29 33.41 -11.10 8.81
N ASP A 30 32.19 -10.56 8.86
CA ASP A 30 31.30 -10.73 10.00
C ASP A 30 30.33 -11.88 9.71
N ASP A 31 30.71 -13.02 10.29
CA ASP A 31 29.96 -14.26 10.44
C ASP A 31 28.90 -14.07 11.52
N HIS A 32 27.62 -14.01 11.13
CA HIS A 32 26.50 -14.10 12.06
C HIS A 32 26.23 -15.58 12.35
N SER A 33 26.97 -16.16 13.28
CA SER A 33 26.61 -17.45 13.88
C SER A 33 25.47 -17.23 14.88
N GLU A 34 24.27 -17.63 14.50
CA GLU A 34 23.20 -17.91 15.48
C GLU A 34 23.68 -19.08 16.36
N GLU A 35 23.63 -18.93 17.69
CA GLU A 35 24.08 -19.99 18.62
C GLU A 35 23.24 -21.28 18.40
N PRO A 36 23.86 -22.47 18.30
CA PRO A 36 23.14 -23.74 18.17
C PRO A 36 22.24 -24.02 19.38
N ASN A 37 21.21 -24.84 19.14
CA ASN A 37 20.05 -25.05 19.99
C ASN A 37 20.39 -25.46 21.47
N LYS A 38 19.59 -24.96 22.42
CA LYS A 38 19.59 -25.34 23.85
C LYS A 38 18.77 -26.60 24.18
N GLN A 39 18.17 -27.25 23.20
CA GLN A 39 17.59 -28.60 23.32
C GLN A 39 18.69 -29.65 23.42
N GLU A 40 18.46 -30.70 24.20
CA GLU A 40 19.37 -31.84 24.41
C GLU A 40 19.48 -32.73 23.15
N ILE A 41 19.76 -32.16 21.96
CA ILE A 41 20.09 -32.93 20.75
C ILE A 41 21.58 -33.27 20.82
N GLU A 42 21.94 -34.55 20.68
CA GLU A 42 23.34 -34.97 20.70
C GLU A 42 24.07 -34.46 19.44
N GLU A 43 25.29 -33.92 19.61
CA GLU A 43 26.12 -33.43 18.50
C GLU A 43 26.37 -34.56 17.48
N GLY A 44 26.14 -34.27 16.19
CA GLY A 44 26.23 -35.24 15.09
C GLY A 44 24.99 -36.11 14.89
N THR A 45 23.83 -35.75 15.45
CA THR A 45 22.57 -36.46 15.21
C THR A 45 22.11 -36.25 13.76
N GLU A 46 22.15 -37.29 12.93
CA GLU A 46 21.72 -37.25 11.53
C GLU A 46 20.31 -37.85 11.33
N VAL A 47 19.50 -37.18 10.52
CA VAL A 47 18.17 -37.62 10.09
C VAL A 47 18.06 -37.50 8.57
N HIS A 48 17.92 -38.63 7.87
CA HIS A 48 17.87 -38.70 6.40
C HIS A 48 18.97 -37.88 5.70
N GLY A 49 20.20 -37.92 6.23
CA GLY A 49 21.37 -37.21 5.69
C GLY A 49 21.47 -35.73 6.07
N ILE A 50 20.64 -35.24 6.99
CA ILE A 50 20.69 -33.89 7.55
C ILE A 50 21.18 -33.98 9.00
N ASP A 51 22.31 -33.33 9.33
CA ASP A 51 22.73 -33.17 10.73
C ASP A 51 21.82 -32.15 11.43
N ILE A 52 20.90 -32.65 12.24
CA ILE A 52 19.91 -31.81 12.93
C ILE A 52 20.49 -31.12 14.16
N SER A 53 21.68 -31.51 14.63
CA SER A 53 22.34 -30.87 15.76
C SER A 53 22.95 -29.51 15.40
N GLU A 54 23.18 -29.26 14.10
CA GLU A 54 23.67 -27.99 13.57
C GLU A 54 22.55 -26.98 13.28
N LEU A 55 21.28 -27.41 13.35
CA LEU A 55 20.13 -26.56 13.02
C LEU A 55 19.79 -25.56 14.14
N THR A 56 19.34 -24.38 13.73
CA THR A 56 18.79 -23.36 14.62
C THR A 56 17.44 -23.78 15.19
N GLU A 57 16.98 -23.12 16.25
CA GLU A 57 15.61 -23.33 16.79
C GLU A 57 14.51 -23.06 15.75
N GLU A 58 14.75 -22.09 14.85
CA GLU A 58 13.80 -21.75 13.79
C GLU A 58 13.75 -22.80 12.68
N GLU A 59 14.84 -23.53 12.44
CA GLU A 59 14.88 -24.66 11.49
C GLU A 59 14.35 -25.94 12.14
N LEU A 60 14.65 -26.18 13.41
CA LEU A 60 14.25 -27.38 14.13
C LEU A 60 12.73 -27.52 14.28
N LYS A 61 11.95 -26.45 14.20
CA LYS A 61 10.48 -26.52 14.20
C LYS A 61 9.92 -27.35 13.03
N TYR A 62 10.68 -27.52 11.94
CA TYR A 62 10.29 -28.34 10.78
C TYR A 62 10.67 -29.82 10.93
N VAL A 63 11.47 -30.15 11.94
CA VAL A 63 11.85 -31.53 12.30
C VAL A 63 10.84 -32.07 13.32
N PRO A 64 10.19 -33.23 13.04
CA PRO A 64 9.31 -33.90 13.99
C PRO A 64 9.96 -34.09 15.36
N GLU A 65 9.17 -34.00 16.42
CA GLU A 65 9.67 -34.14 17.80
C GLU A 65 10.29 -35.52 18.06
N SER A 66 9.72 -36.59 17.49
CA SER A 66 10.26 -37.95 17.66
C SER A 66 11.61 -38.16 16.99
N TRP A 67 11.99 -37.33 16.00
CA TRP A 67 13.24 -37.50 15.27
C TRP A 67 14.43 -36.85 15.97
N ARG A 68 14.19 -36.02 16.99
CA ARG A 68 15.21 -35.17 17.62
C ARG A 68 16.18 -35.93 18.52
N ASP A 69 15.90 -37.19 18.85
CA ASP A 69 16.82 -38.07 19.57
C ASP A 69 17.67 -38.95 18.63
N GLY A 70 17.58 -38.72 17.32
CA GLY A 70 18.29 -39.48 16.29
C GLY A 70 17.70 -40.86 16.00
N LYS A 71 16.58 -41.24 16.63
CA LYS A 71 15.89 -42.50 16.38
C LYS A 71 14.63 -42.22 15.60
N ILE A 72 14.68 -42.53 14.31
CA ILE A 72 13.50 -42.50 13.46
C ILE A 72 12.76 -43.80 13.73
N GLU A 73 11.60 -43.72 14.40
CA GLU A 73 10.66 -44.83 14.43
C GLU A 73 10.04 -44.93 13.03
N GLU A 74 10.56 -45.85 12.21
CA GLU A 74 9.94 -46.25 10.94
C GLU A 74 8.52 -46.75 11.24
N ASP A 75 7.53 -46.07 10.68
CA ASP A 75 6.12 -46.40 10.88
C ASP A 75 5.83 -47.82 10.35
N GLU A 76 5.05 -48.63 11.09
CA GLU A 76 4.79 -50.05 10.75
C GLU A 76 4.06 -50.24 9.40
N THR A 77 3.61 -49.16 8.76
CA THR A 77 3.09 -49.12 7.39
C THR A 77 4.18 -48.67 6.42
N GLU A 78 5.00 -49.62 5.95
CA GLU A 78 6.10 -49.40 5.01
C GLU A 78 5.61 -48.66 3.73
N HIS A 79 6.00 -47.39 3.57
CA HIS A 79 6.09 -46.78 2.25
C HIS A 79 7.33 -47.36 1.57
N PRO A 80 7.26 -47.77 0.29
CA PRO A 80 8.45 -48.21 -0.41
C PRO A 80 9.49 -47.08 -0.46
N GLU A 81 10.74 -47.41 -0.13
CA GLU A 81 11.88 -46.50 -0.29
C GLU A 81 12.40 -46.54 -1.72
N ALA A 82 13.03 -45.44 -2.15
CA ALA A 82 13.72 -45.41 -3.44
C ALA A 82 14.97 -46.33 -3.43
N GLU A 83 14.98 -47.41 -4.23
CA GLU A 83 16.21 -48.17 -4.54
C GLU A 83 17.06 -47.43 -5.59
N GLU A 84 18.39 -47.61 -5.55
CA GLU A 84 19.33 -47.02 -6.52
C GLU A 84 18.95 -47.38 -7.97
N HIS A 85 18.64 -46.33 -8.76
CA HIS A 85 18.53 -46.26 -10.22
C HIS A 85 18.25 -47.56 -11.00
N TYR A 86 16.98 -47.74 -11.39
CA TYR A 86 16.60 -48.58 -12.53
C TYR A 86 16.71 -47.78 -13.85
N ASP A 87 17.57 -48.26 -14.76
CA ASP A 87 17.71 -47.76 -16.15
C ASP A 87 16.88 -48.64 -17.10
N PRO A 88 15.78 -48.13 -17.70
CA PRO A 88 14.89 -48.96 -18.50
C PRO A 88 15.26 -48.89 -20.00
N GLU A 89 16.19 -49.73 -20.43
CA GLU A 89 16.29 -50.17 -21.83
C GLU A 89 16.04 -51.69 -21.93
N GLU A 90 14.87 -52.13 -22.40
CA GLU A 90 14.70 -52.97 -23.61
C GLU A 90 13.24 -53.47 -23.86
N ASP A 91 12.68 -52.94 -24.95
CA ASP A 91 11.94 -53.61 -26.04
C ASP A 91 10.65 -54.44 -25.87
N ASN A 92 10.07 -54.63 -24.67
CA ASN A 92 8.67 -55.15 -24.55
C ASN A 92 7.63 -54.13 -24.03
N GLU A 93 8.05 -52.93 -23.66
CA GLU A 93 7.21 -51.96 -22.92
C GLU A 93 6.35 -51.02 -23.79
N LYS A 94 6.48 -51.05 -25.12
CA LYS A 94 5.78 -50.09 -26.00
C LYS A 94 4.27 -50.31 -26.07
N GLU A 95 3.81 -51.55 -25.93
CA GLU A 95 2.37 -51.88 -25.98
C GLU A 95 1.70 -51.61 -24.62
N GLU A 96 2.34 -51.98 -23.52
CA GLU A 96 1.89 -51.69 -22.14
C GLU A 96 1.93 -50.19 -21.80
N ARG A 97 2.96 -49.45 -22.22
CA ARG A 97 2.99 -47.97 -22.07
C ARG A 97 1.87 -47.29 -22.88
N ASN A 98 1.55 -47.78 -24.08
CA ASN A 98 0.45 -47.23 -24.88
C ASN A 98 -0.93 -47.55 -24.26
N ILE A 99 -1.10 -48.74 -23.66
CA ILE A 99 -2.32 -49.12 -22.93
C ILE A 99 -2.47 -48.28 -21.66
N SER A 100 -1.39 -48.10 -20.88
CA SER A 100 -1.36 -47.23 -19.69
C SER A 100 -1.72 -45.78 -20.03
N LEU A 101 -1.14 -45.20 -21.08
CA LEU A 101 -1.50 -43.85 -21.56
C LEU A 101 -2.97 -43.74 -22.00
N GLN A 102 -3.54 -44.79 -22.58
CA GLN A 102 -4.94 -44.85 -23.01
C GLN A 102 -5.91 -45.02 -21.81
N GLU A 103 -5.56 -45.81 -20.80
CA GLU A 103 -6.34 -45.99 -19.57
C GLU A 103 -6.28 -44.76 -18.64
N SER A 104 -5.11 -44.16 -18.46
CA SER A 104 -4.91 -42.87 -17.78
C SER A 104 -5.76 -41.77 -18.40
N SER A 105 -5.83 -41.73 -19.73
CA SER A 105 -6.73 -40.84 -20.48
C SER A 105 -8.21 -41.18 -20.23
N TYR A 106 -8.57 -42.46 -20.15
CA TYR A 106 -9.95 -42.89 -19.87
C TYR A 106 -10.46 -42.44 -18.49
N ILE A 107 -9.69 -42.62 -17.42
CA ILE A 107 -10.10 -42.23 -16.06
C ILE A 107 -10.40 -40.72 -15.99
N ASN A 108 -9.48 -39.89 -16.50
CA ASN A 108 -9.70 -38.44 -16.54
C ASN A 108 -10.90 -38.05 -17.41
N ASN A 109 -11.01 -38.63 -18.60
CA ASN A 109 -12.15 -38.39 -19.48
C ASN A 109 -13.47 -38.81 -18.83
N TYR A 110 -13.47 -39.91 -18.08
CA TYR A 110 -14.65 -40.36 -17.33
C TYR A 110 -15.02 -39.34 -16.26
N ILE A 111 -14.05 -38.89 -15.45
CA ILE A 111 -14.27 -37.89 -14.41
C ILE A 111 -14.83 -36.59 -15.00
N LEU A 112 -14.19 -36.06 -16.04
CA LEU A 112 -14.55 -34.77 -16.64
C LEU A 112 -15.89 -34.81 -17.40
N ASN A 113 -16.19 -35.90 -18.11
CA ASN A 113 -17.38 -35.97 -18.97
C ASN A 113 -18.65 -36.46 -18.26
N ASN A 114 -18.54 -37.14 -17.11
CA ASN A 114 -19.70 -37.67 -16.39
C ASN A 114 -20.17 -36.78 -15.24
N GLY A 115 -19.61 -35.57 -15.08
CA GLY A 115 -20.06 -34.59 -14.09
C GLY A 115 -19.98 -35.10 -12.65
N LEU A 116 -18.95 -35.89 -12.32
CA LEU A 116 -18.76 -36.40 -10.96
C LEU A 116 -18.55 -35.23 -9.99
N SER A 117 -19.48 -35.04 -9.07
CA SER A 117 -19.34 -34.04 -8.01
C SER A 117 -18.28 -34.51 -7.00
N ALA A 118 -17.34 -33.62 -6.68
CA ALA A 118 -16.39 -33.85 -5.60
C ALA A 118 -17.08 -33.73 -4.23
N ALA A 119 -16.58 -34.49 -3.26
CA ALA A 119 -16.97 -34.33 -1.87
C ALA A 119 -16.69 -32.90 -1.37
N GLN A 120 -17.56 -32.39 -0.50
CA GLN A 120 -17.30 -31.11 0.17
C GLN A 120 -16.21 -31.29 1.23
N THR A 121 -15.37 -30.27 1.41
CA THR A 121 -14.35 -30.29 2.45
C THR A 121 -14.98 -30.17 3.84
N GLU A 122 -14.68 -31.13 4.70
CA GLU A 122 -14.92 -31.09 6.13
C GLU A 122 -13.72 -30.45 6.83
N TYR A 123 -13.95 -29.48 7.72
CA TYR A 123 -12.89 -28.82 8.49
C TYR A 123 -12.91 -29.34 9.92
N ASN A 124 -12.14 -30.39 10.19
CA ASN A 124 -12.07 -31.09 11.48
C ASN A 124 -10.69 -30.90 12.11
N HIS A 125 -10.32 -29.63 12.34
CA HIS A 125 -8.98 -29.29 12.83
C HIS A 125 -8.70 -29.85 14.22
N LEU A 126 -7.61 -30.61 14.34
CA LEU A 126 -7.13 -31.17 15.59
C LEU A 126 -6.35 -30.11 16.37
N HIS A 127 -6.93 -29.64 17.48
CA HIS A 127 -6.39 -28.49 18.21
C HIS A 127 -5.05 -28.74 18.93
N HIS A 128 -4.67 -29.99 19.17
CA HIS A 128 -3.42 -30.35 19.84
C HIS A 128 -2.21 -30.43 18.91
N LEU A 129 -2.41 -30.36 17.59
CA LEU A 129 -1.31 -30.37 16.63
C LEU A 129 -0.48 -29.06 16.73
N PRO A 130 0.86 -29.14 16.60
CA PRO A 130 1.73 -27.97 16.59
C PRO A 130 1.35 -26.99 15.47
N LYS A 131 1.49 -25.68 15.73
CA LYS A 131 1.24 -24.61 14.74
C LYS A 131 2.48 -23.75 14.57
N PHE A 132 3.15 -23.92 13.45
CA PHE A 132 4.32 -23.15 13.05
C PHE A 132 4.17 -22.67 11.61
N GLY A 133 4.74 -21.50 11.29
CA GLY A 133 4.65 -20.90 9.96
C GLY A 133 5.55 -21.61 8.95
N TYR A 134 5.28 -21.39 7.67
CA TYR A 134 6.20 -21.70 6.58
C TYR A 134 7.43 -20.78 6.63
N ARG A 135 8.47 -21.09 5.84
CA ARG A 135 9.67 -20.23 5.73
C ARG A 135 9.39 -18.83 5.15
N PHE A 136 8.30 -18.68 4.42
CA PHE A 136 7.78 -17.41 3.94
C PHE A 136 6.37 -17.14 4.48
N THR A 137 5.66 -16.16 3.89
CA THR A 137 4.32 -15.76 4.35
C THR A 137 3.21 -16.78 4.06
N GLY A 138 3.52 -17.90 3.41
CA GLY A 138 2.56 -18.93 3.01
C GLY A 138 3.23 -20.13 2.33
N PRO A 139 2.44 -21.15 1.93
CA PRO A 139 2.96 -22.32 1.25
C PRO A 139 3.46 -21.96 -0.16
N GLU A 140 4.42 -22.73 -0.65
CA GLU A 140 4.96 -22.64 -2.01
C GLU A 140 4.34 -23.66 -2.97
N GLY A 141 3.65 -24.67 -2.44
CA GLY A 141 3.17 -25.81 -3.21
C GLY A 141 2.41 -26.82 -2.34
N ILE A 142 2.00 -27.91 -2.98
CA ILE A 142 1.31 -29.04 -2.35
C ILE A 142 2.04 -30.33 -2.70
N VAL A 143 2.35 -31.15 -1.69
CA VAL A 143 2.80 -32.53 -1.84
C VAL A 143 1.60 -33.45 -1.79
N ALA A 144 1.47 -34.27 -2.81
CA ALA A 144 0.47 -35.31 -2.95
C ALA A 144 1.04 -36.65 -2.48
N HIS A 145 0.46 -37.18 -1.40
CA HIS A 145 0.80 -38.45 -0.78
C HIS A 145 -0.25 -39.53 -1.06
N GLU A 146 0.07 -40.77 -0.67
CA GLU A 146 -0.91 -41.81 -0.39
C GLU A 146 -0.51 -42.64 0.83
N THR A 147 -1.50 -43.11 1.60
CA THR A 147 -1.34 -43.65 2.97
C THR A 147 -0.54 -44.94 3.16
N ALA A 148 -0.05 -45.57 2.09
CA ALA A 148 0.63 -46.87 2.07
C ALA A 148 -0.14 -48.08 2.66
N ASN A 149 -1.38 -47.90 3.13
CA ASN A 149 -2.11 -48.93 3.88
C ASN A 149 -3.40 -49.37 3.15
N ASP A 150 -3.41 -50.62 2.66
CA ASP A 150 -4.55 -51.18 1.90
C ASP A 150 -5.80 -51.47 2.76
N TYR A 151 -5.68 -51.42 4.08
CA TYR A 151 -6.74 -51.87 5.01
C TYR A 151 -7.28 -50.76 5.91
N SER A 152 -6.71 -49.55 5.82
CA SER A 152 -7.13 -48.43 6.64
C SER A 152 -8.37 -47.75 6.09
N THR A 153 -8.95 -46.89 6.92
CA THR A 153 -10.01 -45.97 6.54
C THR A 153 -9.55 -44.56 6.87
N ILE A 154 -10.17 -43.55 6.24
CA ILE A 154 -9.83 -42.14 6.53
C ILE A 154 -9.92 -41.81 8.04
N ASP A 155 -10.92 -42.34 8.76
CA ASP A 155 -11.01 -42.13 10.22
C ASP A 155 -9.92 -42.87 10.99
N GLY A 156 -9.52 -44.06 10.50
CA GLY A 156 -8.43 -44.86 11.06
C GLY A 156 -7.09 -44.15 10.93
N GLU A 157 -6.79 -43.62 9.73
CA GLU A 157 -5.61 -42.84 9.42
C GLU A 157 -5.53 -41.56 10.28
N ILE A 158 -6.61 -40.77 10.30
CA ILE A 158 -6.68 -39.56 11.14
C ILE A 158 -6.49 -39.90 12.62
N SER A 159 -7.09 -41.00 13.08
CA SER A 159 -6.97 -41.43 14.48
C SER A 159 -5.55 -41.88 14.82
N TYR A 160 -4.87 -42.55 13.89
CA TYR A 160 -3.49 -42.99 14.04
C TYR A 160 -2.53 -41.80 14.05
N MET A 161 -2.59 -40.95 13.02
CA MET A 161 -1.82 -39.70 12.93
C MET A 161 -2.02 -38.82 14.17
N SER A 162 -3.26 -38.67 14.66
CA SER A 162 -3.55 -37.87 15.85
C SER A 162 -2.84 -38.37 17.11
N ARG A 163 -2.64 -39.69 17.26
CA ARG A 163 -1.89 -40.30 18.37
C ARG A 163 -0.38 -40.23 18.19
N ASN A 164 0.08 -40.27 16.94
CA ASN A 164 1.50 -40.33 16.57
C ASN A 164 2.01 -39.00 15.95
N TYR A 165 1.33 -37.88 16.24
CA TYR A 165 1.58 -36.60 15.57
C TYR A 165 3.01 -36.07 15.77
N GLN A 166 3.69 -36.52 16.83
CA GLN A 166 5.08 -36.17 17.12
C GLN A 166 6.05 -36.72 16.08
N ASN A 167 5.63 -37.76 15.33
CA ASN A 167 6.35 -38.35 14.21
C ASN A 167 5.94 -37.75 12.87
N ALA A 168 4.64 -37.70 12.59
CA ALA A 168 4.14 -37.12 11.34
C ALA A 168 2.70 -36.65 11.51
N PHE A 169 2.36 -35.56 10.82
CA PHE A 169 0.98 -35.16 10.60
C PHE A 169 0.85 -34.34 9.32
N VAL A 170 -0.29 -34.47 8.65
CA VAL A 170 -0.59 -33.83 7.36
C VAL A 170 -1.74 -32.84 7.49
N HIS A 171 -2.07 -32.14 6.40
CA HIS A 171 -3.12 -31.14 6.41
C HIS A 171 -4.50 -31.72 6.18
N ALA A 172 -4.59 -32.72 5.30
CA ALA A 172 -5.87 -33.31 4.94
C ALA A 172 -5.73 -34.75 4.47
N PHE A 173 -6.82 -35.49 4.62
CA PHE A 173 -6.99 -36.83 4.05
C PHE A 173 -8.15 -36.81 3.07
N VAL A 174 -8.02 -37.58 2.00
CA VAL A 174 -9.02 -37.71 0.94
C VAL A 174 -9.27 -39.18 0.63
N ASP A 175 -10.53 -39.58 0.61
CA ASP A 175 -10.95 -40.89 0.11
C ASP A 175 -12.03 -40.74 -0.98
N HIS A 176 -12.70 -41.84 -1.32
CA HIS A 176 -13.73 -41.87 -2.35
C HIS A 176 -15.07 -41.20 -1.97
N GLU A 177 -15.27 -40.85 -0.70
CA GLU A 177 -16.51 -40.26 -0.18
C GLU A 177 -16.29 -38.90 0.51
N ARG A 178 -15.13 -38.67 1.12
CA ARG A 178 -14.84 -37.53 2.00
C ARG A 178 -13.51 -36.86 1.70
N VAL A 179 -13.46 -35.58 2.05
CA VAL A 179 -12.26 -34.73 2.08
C VAL A 179 -12.24 -34.08 3.46
N ILE A 180 -11.25 -34.40 4.29
CA ILE A 180 -11.20 -33.92 5.68
C ILE A 180 -9.89 -33.16 5.90
N GLU A 181 -9.99 -31.84 6.07
CA GLU A 181 -8.87 -30.99 6.51
C GLU A 181 -8.74 -31.08 8.04
N VAL A 182 -7.65 -31.67 8.50
CA VAL A 182 -7.37 -31.95 9.92
C VAL A 182 -6.38 -30.96 10.54
N HIS A 183 -5.69 -30.17 9.72
CA HIS A 183 -4.80 -29.09 10.17
C HIS A 183 -4.91 -27.87 9.26
N PRO A 184 -4.95 -26.62 9.79
CA PRO A 184 -5.11 -25.43 8.96
C PRO A 184 -3.96 -25.25 7.96
N THR A 185 -4.29 -25.10 6.68
CA THR A 185 -3.33 -24.96 5.56
C THR A 185 -2.51 -23.67 5.52
N ASN A 186 -2.69 -22.77 6.49
CA ASN A 186 -1.88 -21.56 6.65
C ASN A 186 -0.75 -21.73 7.69
N TYR A 187 -0.60 -22.94 8.24
CA TYR A 187 0.53 -23.38 9.06
C TYR A 187 1.15 -24.59 8.39
N ALA A 188 2.45 -24.78 8.57
CA ALA A 188 3.17 -25.95 8.10
C ALA A 188 2.78 -27.21 8.90
N ALA A 189 3.16 -28.37 8.37
CA ALA A 189 2.94 -29.69 8.96
C ALA A 189 4.17 -30.59 8.76
N TRP A 190 4.19 -31.75 9.42
CA TRP A 190 5.29 -32.71 9.33
C TRP A 190 4.90 -33.90 8.44
N GLY A 191 5.07 -33.77 7.12
CA GLY A 191 4.56 -34.77 6.18
C GLY A 191 5.52 -35.20 5.06
N ALA A 192 6.70 -34.60 4.87
CA ALA A 192 7.65 -35.06 3.84
C ALA A 192 9.10 -34.68 4.16
N GLY A 193 9.49 -34.75 5.43
CA GLY A 193 10.83 -34.35 5.88
C GLY A 193 11.04 -32.83 5.98
N PRO A 194 12.11 -32.38 6.66
CA PRO A 194 12.25 -30.98 7.10
C PRO A 194 12.23 -29.96 5.95
N VAL A 195 12.87 -30.30 4.83
CA VAL A 195 12.99 -29.41 3.66
C VAL A 195 11.65 -29.17 2.97
N ALA A 196 10.76 -30.15 2.95
CA ALA A 196 9.42 -29.99 2.37
C ALA A 196 8.42 -29.41 3.38
N ASN A 197 8.55 -29.77 4.66
CA ASN A 197 7.69 -29.30 5.75
C ASN A 197 7.67 -27.78 5.85
N GLU A 198 8.80 -27.11 5.62
CA GLU A 198 8.87 -25.64 5.63
C GLU A 198 8.20 -24.95 4.42
N ARG A 199 7.84 -25.73 3.38
CA ARG A 199 7.40 -25.22 2.07
C ARG A 199 5.97 -25.56 1.70
N PHE A 200 5.49 -26.76 2.03
CA PHE A 200 4.35 -27.33 1.31
C PHE A 200 3.16 -27.73 2.19
N ILE A 201 1.98 -27.73 1.58
CA ILE A 201 0.80 -28.40 2.13
C ILE A 201 0.92 -29.89 1.81
N HIS A 202 0.60 -30.76 2.76
CA HIS A 202 0.64 -32.23 2.61
C HIS A 202 -0.78 -32.78 2.62
N VAL A 203 -1.15 -33.51 1.57
CA VAL A 203 -2.49 -34.11 1.43
C VAL A 203 -2.35 -35.60 1.18
N GLU A 204 -3.04 -36.40 1.99
CA GLU A 204 -3.03 -37.86 1.92
C GLU A 204 -4.19 -38.41 1.10
N LEU A 205 -3.88 -39.31 0.16
CA LEU A 205 -4.88 -40.13 -0.53
C LEU A 205 -5.01 -41.48 0.17
N VAL A 206 -6.17 -41.75 0.76
CA VAL A 206 -6.46 -43.04 1.40
C VAL A 206 -6.67 -44.10 0.32
N ARG A 207 -6.04 -45.26 0.49
CA ARG A 207 -6.18 -46.38 -0.43
C ARG A 207 -7.62 -46.94 -0.42
N VAL A 208 -8.04 -47.54 -1.52
CA VAL A 208 -9.41 -48.04 -1.74
C VAL A 208 -9.41 -49.40 -2.42
N ASP A 209 -10.55 -50.11 -2.40
CA ASP A 209 -10.59 -51.52 -2.79
C ASP A 209 -10.90 -51.77 -4.27
N ASN A 210 -11.42 -50.78 -5.00
CA ASN A 210 -11.88 -50.98 -6.38
C ASN A 210 -11.83 -49.74 -7.27
N LYS A 211 -11.87 -49.97 -8.59
CA LYS A 211 -11.73 -48.93 -9.63
C LYS A 211 -12.76 -47.80 -9.52
N ASN A 212 -14.00 -48.08 -9.12
CA ASN A 212 -15.02 -47.04 -8.97
C ASN A 212 -14.73 -46.11 -7.78
N GLN A 213 -14.26 -46.68 -6.66
CA GLN A 213 -13.80 -45.89 -5.52
C GLN A 213 -12.56 -45.08 -5.91
N PHE A 214 -11.62 -45.67 -6.64
CA PHE A 214 -10.40 -45.00 -7.07
C PHE A 214 -10.70 -43.78 -7.96
N ILE A 215 -11.61 -43.94 -8.94
CA ILE A 215 -12.06 -42.81 -9.78
C ILE A 215 -12.65 -41.67 -8.93
N ARG A 216 -13.44 -42.00 -7.90
CA ARG A 216 -14.03 -41.01 -7.00
C ARG A 216 -12.98 -40.36 -6.10
N SER A 217 -12.05 -41.13 -5.55
CA SER A 217 -10.99 -40.61 -4.69
C SER A 217 -10.06 -39.69 -5.49
N ILE A 218 -9.65 -40.07 -6.70
CA ILE A 218 -8.90 -39.20 -7.61
C ILE A 218 -9.66 -37.92 -7.97
N ASN A 219 -10.98 -38.00 -8.21
CA ASN A 219 -11.80 -36.82 -8.44
C ASN A 219 -11.80 -35.88 -7.23
N ASN A 220 -12.00 -36.40 -6.03
CA ASN A 220 -11.98 -35.62 -4.78
C ASN A 220 -10.60 -35.00 -4.55
N TYR A 221 -9.55 -35.81 -4.70
CA TYR A 221 -8.17 -35.47 -4.43
C TYR A 221 -7.66 -34.37 -5.35
N ALA A 222 -7.85 -34.53 -6.66
CA ALA A 222 -7.48 -33.51 -7.63
C ALA A 222 -8.31 -32.22 -7.47
N THR A 223 -9.57 -32.31 -7.03
CA THR A 223 -10.41 -31.13 -6.77
C THR A 223 -9.94 -30.37 -5.54
N TYR A 224 -9.63 -31.07 -4.45
CA TYR A 224 -9.14 -30.44 -3.23
C TYR A 224 -7.77 -29.78 -3.47
N ILE A 225 -6.84 -30.48 -4.11
CA ILE A 225 -5.52 -29.92 -4.44
C ILE A 225 -5.63 -28.73 -5.40
N ALA A 226 -6.46 -28.81 -6.45
CA ALA A 226 -6.73 -27.65 -7.32
C ALA A 226 -7.32 -26.48 -6.51
N GLY A 227 -8.21 -26.75 -5.56
CA GLY A 227 -8.78 -25.76 -4.66
C GLY A 227 -7.75 -25.10 -3.75
N LEU A 228 -6.72 -25.83 -3.32
CA LEU A 228 -5.59 -25.29 -2.56
C LEU A 228 -4.69 -24.42 -3.43
N LEU A 229 -4.33 -24.87 -4.65
CA LEU A 229 -3.58 -24.07 -5.62
C LEU A 229 -4.31 -22.75 -5.92
N TYR A 230 -5.63 -22.82 -6.05
CA TYR A 230 -6.51 -21.67 -6.24
C TYR A 230 -6.55 -20.76 -5.01
N LYS A 231 -6.78 -21.31 -3.81
CA LYS A 231 -6.86 -20.60 -2.53
C LYS A 231 -5.58 -19.79 -2.25
N TYR A 232 -4.42 -20.37 -2.50
CA TYR A 232 -3.11 -19.74 -2.25
C TYR A 232 -2.54 -19.02 -3.47
N ASN A 233 -3.24 -19.05 -4.61
CA ASN A 233 -2.79 -18.45 -5.87
C ASN A 233 -1.37 -18.90 -6.26
N LEU A 234 -1.13 -20.21 -6.21
CA LEU A 234 0.18 -20.79 -6.55
C LEU A 234 0.34 -20.98 -8.06
N GLY A 235 -0.77 -21.10 -8.79
CA GLY A 235 -0.74 -21.51 -10.19
C GLY A 235 -0.68 -23.03 -10.31
N TYR A 236 -0.39 -23.54 -11.50
CA TYR A 236 -0.11 -24.96 -11.73
C TYR A 236 1.29 -25.08 -12.31
N ASP A 237 2.13 -25.87 -11.65
CA ASP A 237 3.46 -26.22 -12.11
C ASP A 237 3.86 -27.57 -11.50
N ASN A 238 4.29 -28.52 -12.33
CA ASN A 238 4.49 -29.91 -11.93
C ASN A 238 5.98 -30.21 -11.77
N ALA A 239 6.43 -30.39 -10.54
CA ALA A 239 7.84 -30.52 -10.19
C ALA A 239 8.46 -31.89 -10.48
N GLU A 240 7.68 -32.84 -11.00
CA GLU A 240 8.11 -34.24 -11.18
C GLU A 240 9.37 -34.41 -12.05
N TRP A 241 9.67 -33.46 -12.93
CA TRP A 241 10.72 -33.60 -13.95
C TRP A 241 11.91 -32.67 -13.77
N ASP A 242 11.76 -31.56 -13.05
CA ASP A 242 12.78 -30.52 -12.90
C ASP A 242 13.03 -30.10 -11.45
N GLY A 243 12.21 -30.55 -10.49
CA GLY A 243 12.32 -30.13 -9.09
C GLY A 243 11.89 -28.68 -8.86
N GLU A 244 11.12 -28.09 -9.77
CA GLU A 244 10.57 -26.74 -9.63
C GLU A 244 9.05 -26.78 -9.80
N GLY A 245 8.31 -26.04 -8.97
CA GLY A 245 6.87 -25.88 -9.15
C GLY A 245 6.04 -25.97 -7.88
N THR A 246 4.75 -26.22 -8.05
CA THR A 246 3.71 -26.03 -7.03
C THR A 246 2.89 -27.28 -6.75
N LEU A 247 3.02 -28.32 -7.58
CA LEU A 247 2.47 -29.65 -7.38
C LEU A 247 3.61 -30.66 -7.37
N TRP A 248 3.73 -31.38 -6.26
CA TRP A 248 4.83 -32.30 -5.97
C TRP A 248 4.27 -33.67 -5.59
N SER A 249 4.90 -34.75 -6.06
CA SER A 249 4.78 -36.06 -5.43
C SER A 249 5.76 -36.16 -4.28
N HIS A 250 5.58 -37.13 -3.38
CA HIS A 250 6.59 -37.41 -2.35
C HIS A 250 7.89 -37.90 -3.02
N GLU A 251 7.80 -38.68 -4.10
CA GLU A 251 8.97 -39.10 -4.88
C GLU A 251 9.80 -37.91 -5.42
N ALA A 252 9.14 -36.87 -5.95
CA ALA A 252 9.82 -35.67 -6.42
C ALA A 252 10.50 -34.93 -5.25
N VAL A 253 9.89 -34.89 -4.07
CA VAL A 253 10.53 -34.34 -2.86
C VAL A 253 11.79 -35.14 -2.52
N SER A 254 11.69 -36.46 -2.42
CA SER A 254 12.82 -37.34 -2.11
C SER A 254 13.99 -37.14 -3.09
N ARG A 255 13.69 -37.07 -4.39
CA ARG A 255 14.68 -36.95 -5.46
C ARG A 255 15.35 -35.58 -5.55
N TYR A 256 14.60 -34.49 -5.39
CA TYR A 256 15.11 -33.14 -5.65
C TYR A 256 15.45 -32.34 -4.39
N LEU A 257 14.78 -32.63 -3.26
CA LEU A 257 14.94 -31.88 -2.02
C LEU A 257 15.63 -32.69 -0.91
N GLY A 258 15.42 -34.01 -0.89
CA GLY A 258 15.94 -34.89 0.16
C GLY A 258 15.23 -34.69 1.51
N GLY A 259 15.78 -35.25 2.58
CA GLY A 259 15.17 -35.25 3.92
C GLY A 259 14.03 -36.26 4.10
N THR A 260 13.76 -37.08 3.09
CA THR A 260 12.83 -38.20 3.01
C THR A 260 13.25 -39.11 1.84
N ASN A 261 12.82 -40.37 1.83
CA ASN A 261 13.13 -41.36 0.81
C ASN A 261 11.87 -42.07 0.22
N HIS A 262 10.68 -41.57 0.56
CA HIS A 262 9.42 -42.14 0.11
C HIS A 262 9.17 -41.89 -1.39
N VAL A 263 8.43 -42.80 -2.04
CA VAL A 263 8.14 -42.74 -3.49
C VAL A 263 6.65 -42.68 -3.83
N ASP A 264 5.78 -42.39 -2.86
CA ASP A 264 4.35 -42.21 -3.14
C ASP A 264 4.07 -40.95 -3.99
N PRO A 265 2.95 -40.94 -4.76
CA PRO A 265 1.89 -41.95 -4.85
C PRO A 265 1.98 -42.89 -6.06
N HIS A 266 3.12 -42.94 -6.75
CA HIS A 266 3.25 -43.55 -8.09
C HIS A 266 2.85 -45.02 -8.11
N GLY A 267 3.39 -45.82 -7.19
CA GLY A 267 3.05 -47.25 -7.09
C GLY A 267 1.56 -47.50 -6.80
N TYR A 268 0.88 -46.61 -6.09
CA TYR A 268 -0.57 -46.73 -5.91
C TYR A 268 -1.34 -46.45 -7.19
N PHE A 269 -0.97 -45.40 -7.92
CA PHE A 269 -1.64 -45.05 -9.18
C PHE A 269 -1.50 -46.16 -10.21
N GLU A 270 -0.33 -46.77 -10.32
CA GLU A 270 -0.07 -47.86 -11.28
C GLU A 270 -0.99 -49.07 -11.08
N ARG A 271 -1.39 -49.38 -9.83
CA ARG A 271 -2.33 -50.47 -9.53
C ARG A 271 -3.70 -50.32 -10.21
N TYR A 272 -4.05 -49.11 -10.64
CA TYR A 272 -5.32 -48.80 -11.31
C TYR A 272 -5.18 -48.42 -12.79
N GLY A 273 -3.99 -48.61 -13.38
CA GLY A 273 -3.70 -48.14 -14.74
C GLY A 273 -3.77 -46.62 -14.83
N TYR A 274 -3.32 -45.94 -13.77
CA TYR A 274 -3.23 -44.49 -13.67
C TYR A 274 -1.77 -44.10 -13.42
N ASP A 275 -1.43 -42.84 -13.66
CA ASP A 275 -0.07 -42.34 -13.48
C ASP A 275 -0.06 -40.89 -12.98
N TRP A 276 1.10 -40.44 -12.49
CA TRP A 276 1.28 -39.08 -12.00
C TRP A 276 0.95 -38.01 -13.06
N ALA A 277 1.35 -38.23 -14.32
CA ALA A 277 1.11 -37.28 -15.39
C ALA A 277 -0.40 -37.12 -15.70
N ALA A 278 -1.19 -38.17 -15.52
CA ALA A 278 -2.64 -38.14 -15.61
C ALA A 278 -3.24 -37.39 -14.43
N PHE A 279 -2.77 -37.67 -13.21
CA PHE A 279 -3.19 -36.95 -12.01
C PHE A 279 -2.93 -35.43 -12.13
N ALA A 280 -1.70 -35.05 -12.46
CA ALA A 280 -1.30 -33.65 -12.63
C ALA A 280 -2.14 -32.94 -13.71
N ARG A 281 -2.42 -33.61 -14.85
CA ARG A 281 -3.33 -33.07 -15.88
C ARG A 281 -4.75 -32.87 -15.36
N LEU A 282 -5.25 -33.74 -14.48
CA LEU A 282 -6.58 -33.58 -13.89
C LEU A 282 -6.62 -32.40 -12.90
N VAL A 283 -5.58 -32.24 -12.08
CA VAL A 283 -5.43 -31.06 -11.20
C VAL A 283 -5.43 -29.78 -12.03
N TYR A 284 -4.64 -29.74 -13.12
CA TYR A 284 -4.63 -28.61 -14.06
C TYR A 284 -6.01 -28.32 -14.64
N ALA A 285 -6.71 -29.35 -15.13
CA ALA A 285 -8.05 -29.19 -15.70
C ALA A 285 -9.04 -28.62 -14.68
N LYS A 286 -9.01 -29.10 -13.43
CA LYS A 286 -9.88 -28.65 -12.35
C LYS A 286 -9.54 -27.23 -11.90
N LEU A 287 -8.26 -26.88 -11.80
CA LEU A 287 -7.84 -25.51 -11.52
C LEU A 287 -8.32 -24.55 -12.62
N ASN A 288 -8.30 -24.97 -13.88
CA ASN A 288 -8.76 -24.15 -14.99
C ASN A 288 -10.26 -23.94 -15.05
N ASP A 289 -11.04 -24.83 -14.44
CA ASP A 289 -12.50 -24.68 -14.25
C ASP A 289 -12.81 -23.67 -13.11
N MET A 290 -11.83 -23.38 -12.25
CA MET A 290 -11.93 -22.35 -11.22
C MET A 290 -11.62 -20.98 -11.85
N GLY A 291 -12.68 -20.24 -12.21
CA GLY A 291 -12.58 -18.93 -12.86
C GLY A 291 -11.80 -17.86 -12.07
N MET A 292 -11.55 -16.72 -12.72
CA MET A 292 -10.69 -15.66 -12.21
C MET A 292 -11.25 -15.01 -10.93
N GLN A 293 -10.42 -14.97 -9.88
CA GLN A 293 -10.73 -14.17 -8.69
C GLN A 293 -10.39 -12.72 -8.95
N THR A 294 -11.31 -11.80 -8.66
CA THR A 294 -11.06 -10.36 -8.82
C THR A 294 -11.18 -9.62 -7.50
N GLU A 295 -10.36 -8.59 -7.36
CA GLU A 295 -10.37 -7.69 -6.22
C GLU A 295 -10.22 -6.23 -6.65
N ASN A 296 -10.65 -5.32 -5.77
CA ASN A 296 -10.55 -3.88 -6.04
C ASN A 296 -9.11 -3.42 -5.86
N THR A 297 -8.70 -2.45 -6.67
CA THR A 297 -7.39 -1.82 -6.54
C THR A 297 -7.47 -0.36 -6.97
N SER A 298 -6.39 0.40 -6.76
CA SER A 298 -6.27 1.77 -7.28
C SER A 298 -4.85 1.98 -7.75
N LYS A 299 -4.64 1.76 -9.05
CA LYS A 299 -3.33 1.88 -9.69
C LYS A 299 -3.46 2.62 -11.02
N LEU A 300 -2.33 3.06 -11.56
CA LEU A 300 -2.20 3.53 -12.94
C LEU A 300 -1.36 2.52 -13.73
N GLY A 301 -1.73 2.30 -14.99
CA GLY A 301 -1.10 1.32 -15.87
C GLY A 301 -0.68 1.90 -17.21
N LYS A 302 0.45 1.46 -17.77
CA LYS A 302 0.87 1.73 -19.15
C LYS A 302 1.31 0.45 -19.83
N ILE A 303 0.64 0.08 -20.92
CA ILE A 303 0.98 -1.12 -21.70
C ILE A 303 2.40 -0.96 -22.26
N LYS A 304 3.20 -2.03 -22.23
CA LYS A 304 4.65 -1.94 -22.53
C LYS A 304 4.94 -1.86 -24.03
N SER A 305 4.12 -2.53 -24.84
CA SER A 305 4.34 -2.70 -26.28
C SER A 305 3.02 -2.70 -27.05
N GLU A 306 3.08 -2.33 -28.32
CA GLU A 306 1.96 -2.42 -29.26
C GLU A 306 1.52 -3.86 -29.53
N GLU A 307 2.43 -4.82 -29.35
CA GLU A 307 2.17 -6.25 -29.56
C GLU A 307 1.49 -6.90 -28.36
N ASP A 308 1.43 -6.20 -27.22
CA ASP A 308 0.91 -6.76 -25.98
C ASP A 308 -0.61 -6.99 -26.07
N PRO A 309 -1.09 -8.14 -25.56
CA PRO A 309 -2.49 -8.53 -25.66
C PRO A 309 -3.38 -7.78 -24.66
N ILE A 310 -4.55 -7.36 -25.13
CA ILE A 310 -5.67 -6.89 -24.33
C ILE A 310 -6.82 -7.90 -24.48
N TYR A 311 -7.13 -8.59 -23.39
CA TYR A 311 -8.14 -9.62 -23.33
C TYR A 311 -9.52 -9.03 -23.02
N GLY A 312 -10.56 -9.47 -23.72
CA GLY A 312 -11.94 -9.22 -23.27
C GLY A 312 -12.26 -10.02 -22.02
N ASP A 313 -11.79 -11.28 -22.00
CA ASP A 313 -11.86 -12.21 -20.90
C ASP A 313 -10.52 -12.97 -20.80
N PRO A 314 -9.77 -12.85 -19.69
CA PRO A 314 -8.52 -13.58 -19.48
C PRO A 314 -8.67 -15.11 -19.52
N GLU A 315 -9.87 -15.63 -19.28
CA GLU A 315 -10.15 -17.08 -19.33
C GLU A 315 -10.16 -17.60 -20.78
N ASP A 316 -10.50 -16.75 -21.75
CA ASP A 316 -10.41 -17.02 -23.19
C ASP A 316 -9.10 -16.44 -23.77
N ASN A 317 -8.00 -17.15 -23.54
CA ASN A 317 -6.67 -16.68 -23.95
C ASN A 317 -6.45 -16.63 -25.48
N GLN A 318 -7.37 -17.17 -26.28
CA GLN A 318 -7.29 -17.09 -27.74
C GLN A 318 -7.95 -15.83 -28.30
N ASN A 319 -8.81 -15.18 -27.51
CA ASN A 319 -9.59 -14.04 -27.93
C ASN A 319 -9.07 -12.74 -27.30
N TYR A 320 -8.08 -12.14 -27.96
CA TYR A 320 -7.51 -10.86 -27.57
C TYR A 320 -7.33 -9.95 -28.78
N LYS A 321 -7.22 -8.65 -28.51
CA LYS A 321 -6.72 -7.66 -29.48
C LYS A 321 -5.33 -7.22 -29.07
N LYS A 322 -4.48 -6.90 -30.04
CA LYS A 322 -3.20 -6.23 -29.74
C LYS A 322 -3.45 -4.79 -29.32
N ALA A 323 -2.61 -4.26 -28.43
CA ALA A 323 -2.69 -2.87 -28.00
C ALA A 323 -2.55 -1.89 -29.17
N GLY A 324 -1.63 -2.17 -30.10
CA GLY A 324 -1.31 -1.32 -31.23
C GLY A 324 -0.91 0.09 -30.81
N GLU A 325 -0.83 0.99 -31.78
CA GLU A 325 -0.70 2.43 -31.51
C GLU A 325 -1.90 2.98 -30.72
N THR A 326 -3.08 2.35 -30.76
CA THR A 326 -4.25 2.93 -30.07
C THR A 326 -4.06 2.93 -28.56
N TYR A 327 -3.49 1.85 -28.01
CA TYR A 327 -3.47 1.63 -26.58
C TYR A 327 -2.08 1.67 -25.92
N SER A 328 -1.00 1.69 -26.70
CA SER A 328 0.38 1.88 -26.20
C SER A 328 0.65 3.34 -25.80
N ASP A 329 1.68 3.57 -24.96
CA ASP A 329 2.15 4.90 -24.53
C ASP A 329 1.07 5.85 -23.97
N HIS A 330 0.02 5.26 -23.40
CA HIS A 330 -1.12 5.93 -22.79
C HIS A 330 -1.34 5.38 -21.37
N VAL A 331 -1.64 6.25 -20.41
CA VAL A 331 -1.95 5.87 -19.02
C VAL A 331 -3.41 5.49 -18.86
N TYR A 332 -3.65 4.38 -18.16
CA TYR A 332 -4.98 3.89 -17.79
C TYR A 332 -5.18 3.84 -16.29
N PHE A 333 -6.43 3.98 -15.86
CA PHE A 333 -6.82 3.61 -14.52
C PHE A 333 -6.95 2.09 -14.41
N ILE A 334 -6.52 1.56 -13.27
CA ILE A 334 -6.73 0.17 -12.89
C ILE A 334 -7.50 0.20 -11.57
N LYS A 335 -8.80 -0.11 -11.66
CA LYS A 335 -9.71 -0.17 -10.49
C LYS A 335 -10.06 -1.58 -10.04
N GLN A 336 -9.63 -2.57 -10.81
CA GLN A 336 -9.82 -3.97 -10.52
C GLN A 336 -8.61 -4.76 -11.02
N GLN A 337 -8.16 -5.72 -10.24
CA GLN A 337 -7.18 -6.72 -10.65
C GLN A 337 -7.76 -8.11 -10.45
N GLY A 338 -7.22 -9.09 -11.15
CA GLY A 338 -7.67 -10.46 -11.11
C GLY A 338 -6.49 -11.42 -11.13
N LYS A 339 -6.68 -12.57 -10.49
CA LYS A 339 -5.70 -13.65 -10.45
C LYS A 339 -6.29 -14.86 -11.15
N LEU A 340 -5.60 -15.31 -12.19
CA LEU A 340 -5.99 -16.47 -12.99
C LEU A 340 -4.76 -17.32 -13.22
N ARG A 341 -4.79 -18.58 -12.75
CA ARG A 341 -3.70 -19.55 -12.94
C ARG A 341 -2.34 -19.02 -12.47
N GLY A 342 -2.30 -18.37 -11.30
CA GLY A 342 -1.10 -17.76 -10.72
C GLY A 342 -0.68 -16.43 -11.35
N GLN A 343 -1.26 -16.05 -12.49
CA GLN A 343 -0.94 -14.81 -13.19
C GLN A 343 -1.88 -13.68 -12.76
N THR A 344 -1.30 -12.49 -12.55
CA THR A 344 -2.08 -11.29 -12.26
C THR A 344 -2.47 -10.60 -13.57
N TYR A 345 -3.74 -10.21 -13.67
CA TYR A 345 -4.30 -9.41 -14.74
C TYR A 345 -4.88 -8.12 -14.16
N TYR A 346 -4.81 -7.05 -14.93
CA TYR A 346 -5.32 -5.74 -14.57
C TYR A 346 -6.41 -5.31 -15.54
N LEU A 347 -7.57 -4.94 -15.01
CA LEU A 347 -8.65 -4.36 -15.83
C LEU A 347 -8.37 -2.87 -16.03
N ILE A 348 -8.02 -2.50 -17.25
CA ILE A 348 -7.70 -1.12 -17.62
C ILE A 348 -8.95 -0.37 -18.08
N SER A 349 -9.03 0.91 -17.70
CA SER A 349 -10.05 1.85 -18.15
C SER A 349 -9.49 3.24 -18.43
N ASP A 350 -10.11 3.97 -19.34
CA ASP A 350 -9.81 5.40 -19.60
C ASP A 350 -10.55 6.34 -18.63
N HIS A 351 -11.51 5.81 -17.84
CA HIS A 351 -12.24 6.55 -16.82
C HIS A 351 -11.78 6.17 -15.40
N HIS A 352 -11.77 7.17 -14.51
CA HIS A 352 -11.40 6.98 -13.09
C HIS A 352 -12.41 6.13 -12.32
N LYS A 353 -13.69 6.23 -12.68
CA LYS A 353 -14.77 5.53 -11.98
C LYS A 353 -14.81 4.07 -12.42
N ARG A 354 -14.86 3.16 -11.45
CA ARG A 354 -14.89 1.71 -11.70
C ARG A 354 -16.07 1.34 -12.61
N GLY A 355 -15.77 0.53 -13.63
CA GLY A 355 -16.76 -0.02 -14.56
C GLY A 355 -17.14 0.92 -15.71
N GLU A 356 -16.67 2.17 -15.71
CA GLU A 356 -16.80 3.09 -16.83
C GLU A 356 -15.55 3.02 -17.69
N GLY A 357 -15.70 3.16 -19.02
CA GLY A 357 -14.54 3.27 -19.89
C GLY A 357 -13.66 2.02 -19.96
N VAL A 358 -14.22 0.83 -19.68
CA VAL A 358 -13.46 -0.42 -19.63
C VAL A 358 -12.93 -0.76 -21.02
N ILE A 359 -11.62 -1.00 -21.11
CA ILE A 359 -10.93 -1.34 -22.36
C ILE A 359 -10.69 -2.85 -22.47
N GLY A 360 -10.31 -3.48 -21.36
CA GLY A 360 -10.03 -4.92 -21.27
C GLY A 360 -9.01 -5.25 -20.19
N TRP A 361 -8.66 -6.53 -20.10
CA TRP A 361 -7.69 -7.05 -19.16
C TRP A 361 -6.31 -7.16 -19.80
N VAL A 362 -5.27 -6.79 -19.06
CA VAL A 362 -3.87 -6.92 -19.49
C VAL A 362 -3.10 -7.70 -18.45
N ASN A 363 -2.29 -8.67 -18.88
CA ASN A 363 -1.46 -9.44 -17.98
C ASN A 363 -0.39 -8.52 -17.34
N SER A 364 -0.11 -8.71 -16.05
CA SER A 364 0.88 -7.94 -15.29
C SER A 364 2.27 -7.91 -15.91
N ARG A 365 2.67 -8.93 -16.68
CA ARG A 365 3.94 -8.98 -17.40
C ARG A 365 3.98 -8.03 -18.61
N ASP A 366 2.83 -7.63 -19.14
CA ASP A 366 2.63 -6.86 -20.37
C ASP A 366 2.26 -5.38 -20.08
N ILE A 367 2.26 -4.98 -18.80
CA ILE A 367 1.88 -3.62 -18.37
C ILE A 367 2.79 -3.14 -17.25
N ASN A 368 3.25 -1.89 -17.34
CA ASN A 368 3.89 -1.20 -16.23
C ASN A 368 2.82 -0.63 -15.31
N VAL A 369 2.96 -0.83 -14.00
CA VAL A 369 1.94 -0.40 -13.03
C VAL A 369 2.58 0.43 -11.91
N LYS A 370 1.89 1.49 -11.51
CA LYS A 370 2.27 2.33 -10.36
C LYS A 370 1.09 2.50 -9.40
N SER A 371 1.37 2.43 -8.11
CA SER A 371 0.44 2.95 -7.10
C SER A 371 0.26 4.46 -7.30
N HIS A 372 -0.93 4.96 -6.97
CA HIS A 372 -1.15 6.38 -6.86
C HIS A 372 -2.05 6.72 -5.67
N THR A 373 -1.76 7.83 -5.01
CA THR A 373 -2.47 8.28 -3.81
C THR A 373 -2.64 9.80 -3.82
N GLY A 374 -3.85 10.26 -3.53
CA GLY A 374 -4.12 11.67 -3.28
C GLY A 374 -3.43 12.13 -2.00
N ILE A 375 -2.62 13.18 -2.09
CA ILE A 375 -1.96 13.82 -0.95
C ILE A 375 -2.92 14.83 -0.32
N ASP A 376 -3.42 15.76 -1.14
CA ASP A 376 -4.38 16.77 -0.72
C ASP A 376 -5.11 17.38 -1.92
N SER A 377 -6.26 17.99 -1.64
CA SER A 377 -7.07 18.75 -2.60
C SER A 377 -7.15 20.23 -2.22
N LYS A 378 -6.08 20.76 -1.61
CA LYS A 378 -6.03 22.19 -1.26
C LYS A 378 -5.67 22.97 -2.51
N ASP A 379 -6.36 24.08 -2.73
CA ASP A 379 -6.04 24.98 -3.83
C ASP A 379 -4.64 25.57 -3.63
N LYS A 380 -3.80 25.48 -4.66
CA LYS A 380 -2.43 26.05 -4.69
C LYS A 380 -2.24 26.78 -6.00
N ILE A 381 -1.38 27.79 -5.98
CA ILE A 381 -0.93 28.45 -7.20
C ILE A 381 0.55 28.11 -7.39
N LYS A 382 0.88 27.54 -8.54
CA LYS A 382 2.25 27.22 -8.96
C LYS A 382 2.59 27.98 -10.24
N ALA A 383 3.89 28.22 -10.48
CA ALA A 383 4.39 28.73 -11.76
C ALA A 383 5.04 27.60 -12.54
N VAL A 384 4.88 27.61 -13.86
CA VAL A 384 5.55 26.67 -14.76
C VAL A 384 7.02 27.11 -14.93
N LYS A 385 7.98 26.19 -14.76
CA LYS A 385 9.43 26.48 -14.86
C LYS A 385 10.00 26.57 -16.28
N GLY A 386 9.16 26.45 -17.31
CA GLY A 386 9.65 26.40 -18.69
C GLY A 386 10.33 25.07 -19.08
N SER A 387 10.04 23.97 -18.38
CA SER A 387 10.63 22.66 -18.69
C SER A 387 9.62 21.53 -18.58
N GLY A 388 9.84 20.44 -19.33
CA GLY A 388 9.00 19.26 -19.30
C GLY A 388 7.72 19.39 -20.13
N SER A 389 6.73 18.57 -19.79
CA SER A 389 5.44 18.49 -20.47
C SER A 389 4.30 18.47 -19.44
N ALA A 390 3.09 18.79 -19.89
CA ALA A 390 1.86 18.61 -19.12
C ALA A 390 0.96 17.56 -19.75
N TYR A 391 0.23 16.82 -18.92
CA TYR A 391 -0.44 15.58 -19.32
C TYR A 391 -1.93 15.57 -18.95
N SER A 392 -2.71 14.72 -19.61
CA SER A 392 -4.12 14.45 -19.29
C SER A 392 -4.27 13.65 -17.99
N LEU A 393 -3.28 12.81 -17.68
CA LEU A 393 -3.17 12.01 -16.46
C LEU A 393 -1.75 12.09 -15.87
N ALA A 394 -1.63 11.94 -14.55
CA ALA A 394 -0.35 11.80 -13.90
C ALA A 394 0.41 10.59 -14.46
N TRP A 395 1.76 10.67 -14.52
CA TRP A 395 2.62 9.66 -15.13
C TRP A 395 2.39 9.42 -16.63
N GLY A 396 1.77 10.39 -17.31
CA GLY A 396 1.47 10.37 -18.74
C GLY A 396 2.63 9.99 -19.66
N GLY A 397 2.33 9.23 -20.71
CA GLY A 397 3.22 8.95 -21.83
C GLY A 397 3.13 9.99 -22.95
N GLU A 398 3.66 9.67 -24.12
CA GLU A 398 3.61 10.55 -25.29
C GLU A 398 2.17 10.86 -25.74
N LYS A 399 1.24 9.90 -25.61
CA LYS A 399 -0.16 10.08 -26.03
C LYS A 399 -1.00 10.85 -25.02
N ASP A 400 -0.48 11.02 -23.79
CA ASP A 400 -1.12 11.78 -22.72
C ASP A 400 -0.77 13.26 -22.75
N LYS A 401 0.17 13.69 -23.60
CA LYS A 401 0.65 15.08 -23.61
C LYS A 401 -0.45 16.05 -24.05
N VAL A 402 -0.85 16.94 -23.14
CA VAL A 402 -1.72 18.08 -23.43
C VAL A 402 -0.88 19.27 -23.89
N TYR A 403 0.27 19.48 -23.25
CA TYR A 403 1.30 20.44 -23.65
C TYR A 403 2.64 19.69 -23.76
N PRO A 404 3.09 19.36 -24.99
CA PRO A 404 4.32 18.58 -25.19
C PRO A 404 5.60 19.28 -24.73
N ASP A 405 5.61 20.60 -24.74
CA ASP A 405 6.72 21.42 -24.29
C ASP A 405 6.18 22.62 -23.51
N LEU A 406 6.67 22.79 -22.29
CA LEU A 406 6.31 23.88 -21.39
C LEU A 406 7.25 25.09 -21.49
N SER A 407 8.28 25.06 -22.35
CA SER A 407 9.29 26.12 -22.46
C SER A 407 8.70 27.52 -22.74
N THR A 408 7.67 27.60 -23.58
CA THR A 408 6.99 28.86 -23.91
C THR A 408 5.99 29.33 -22.86
N MET A 409 5.80 28.53 -21.80
CA MET A 409 4.86 28.78 -20.71
C MET A 409 5.60 29.08 -19.41
N GLU A 410 6.89 29.40 -19.46
CA GLU A 410 7.65 29.79 -18.28
C GLU A 410 6.99 30.98 -17.56
N GLY A 411 6.78 30.84 -16.25
CA GLY A 411 6.10 31.83 -15.41
C GLY A 411 4.57 31.79 -15.48
N GLU A 412 3.96 31.00 -16.37
CA GLU A 412 2.50 30.92 -16.48
C GLU A 412 1.87 30.36 -15.21
N LYS A 413 0.70 30.91 -14.87
CA LYS A 413 -0.05 30.55 -13.67
C LYS A 413 -0.68 29.17 -13.83
N PHE A 414 -0.36 28.27 -12.90
CA PHE A 414 -0.95 26.95 -12.79
C PHE A 414 -1.77 26.84 -11.50
N GLU A 415 -3.09 26.79 -11.66
CA GLU A 415 -4.06 26.74 -10.55
C GLU A 415 -4.34 25.30 -10.16
N VAL A 416 -3.57 24.80 -9.19
CA VAL A 416 -3.60 23.42 -8.72
C VAL A 416 -4.79 23.19 -7.79
N ASP A 417 -5.55 22.13 -8.05
CA ASP A 417 -6.73 21.72 -7.26
C ASP A 417 -6.60 20.29 -6.68
N LEU A 418 -5.52 19.58 -7.02
CA LEU A 418 -5.23 18.24 -6.48
C LEU A 418 -3.73 17.94 -6.57
N THR A 419 -3.21 17.32 -5.52
CA THR A 419 -1.85 16.78 -5.48
C THR A 419 -1.93 15.26 -5.32
N GLU A 420 -1.23 14.52 -6.18
CA GLU A 420 -1.11 13.06 -6.10
C GLU A 420 0.35 12.64 -6.08
N GLU A 421 0.64 11.54 -5.39
CA GLU A 421 1.88 10.80 -5.55
C GLU A 421 1.63 9.63 -6.49
N VAL A 422 2.47 9.46 -7.52
CA VAL A 422 2.48 8.27 -8.38
C VAL A 422 3.84 7.60 -8.28
N GLY A 423 3.86 6.37 -7.74
CA GLY A 423 5.10 5.75 -7.29
C GLY A 423 5.73 6.57 -6.16
N SER A 424 6.84 7.24 -6.45
CA SER A 424 7.55 8.14 -5.51
C SER A 424 7.66 9.58 -6.03
N THR A 425 6.79 9.94 -6.98
CA THR A 425 6.85 11.22 -7.69
C THR A 425 5.59 12.01 -7.40
N THR A 426 5.76 13.25 -6.96
CA THR A 426 4.66 14.22 -6.78
C THR A 426 4.21 14.79 -8.12
N TRP A 427 2.89 14.79 -8.32
CA TRP A 427 2.20 15.38 -9.46
C TRP A 427 1.13 16.34 -8.98
N TYR A 428 1.00 17.46 -9.68
CA TYR A 428 -0.03 18.47 -9.44
C TYR A 428 -1.02 18.45 -10.59
N ARG A 429 -2.32 18.39 -10.28
CA ARG A 429 -3.41 18.61 -11.23
C ARG A 429 -3.96 20.00 -11.03
N GLY A 430 -4.23 20.69 -12.13
CA GLY A 430 -4.78 22.04 -12.08
C GLY A 430 -5.20 22.58 -13.43
N MET A 431 -5.63 23.84 -13.46
CA MET A 431 -5.91 24.58 -14.68
C MET A 431 -4.66 25.35 -15.12
N LEU A 432 -4.23 25.14 -16.37
CA LEU A 432 -3.19 25.90 -17.07
C LEU A 432 -3.77 26.37 -18.40
N ASN A 433 -3.81 27.68 -18.65
CA ASN A 433 -4.31 28.28 -19.89
C ASN A 433 -5.66 27.70 -20.37
N GLY A 434 -6.60 27.52 -19.43
CA GLY A 434 -7.95 27.03 -19.69
C GLY A 434 -8.08 25.51 -19.87
N LYS A 435 -6.99 24.74 -19.75
CA LYS A 435 -7.02 23.27 -19.78
C LYS A 435 -6.67 22.68 -18.42
N ARG A 436 -7.37 21.62 -18.04
CA ARG A 436 -7.03 20.81 -16.87
C ARG A 436 -5.88 19.86 -17.23
N VAL A 437 -4.77 19.93 -16.51
CA VAL A 437 -3.56 19.16 -16.79
C VAL A 437 -2.88 18.66 -15.52
N TRP A 438 -2.01 17.67 -15.68
CA TRP A 438 -1.07 17.18 -14.68
C TRP A 438 0.35 17.59 -15.02
N ILE A 439 1.09 18.15 -14.06
CA ILE A 439 2.50 18.53 -14.19
C ILE A 439 3.28 17.96 -13.01
N GLN A 440 4.43 17.36 -13.31
CA GLN A 440 5.34 16.82 -12.28
C GLN A 440 5.92 17.98 -11.46
N GLU A 441 6.06 17.78 -10.15
CA GLU A 441 6.54 18.82 -9.22
C GLU A 441 7.84 19.52 -9.66
N ARG A 442 8.81 18.78 -10.19
CA ARG A 442 10.09 19.36 -10.64
C ARG A 442 9.97 20.40 -11.76
N HIS A 443 8.86 20.38 -12.50
CA HIS A 443 8.57 21.28 -13.64
C HIS A 443 7.73 22.49 -13.24
N VAL A 444 7.40 22.61 -11.96
CA VAL A 444 6.76 23.77 -11.39
C VAL A 444 7.56 24.30 -10.20
N GLU A 445 7.29 25.52 -9.84
CA GLU A 445 7.72 26.14 -8.58
C GLU A 445 6.54 26.75 -7.88
N GLN A 446 6.74 27.13 -6.62
CA GLN A 446 5.81 28.04 -5.97
C GLN A 446 5.57 29.21 -6.91
N PHE A 447 4.30 29.57 -7.14
CA PHE A 447 4.00 30.81 -7.84
C PHE A 447 4.45 31.91 -6.91
N ALA A 448 5.72 32.29 -7.02
CA ALA A 448 6.23 33.50 -6.44
C ALA A 448 5.46 34.60 -7.15
N ASN A 449 4.36 35.02 -6.52
CA ASN A 449 3.80 36.32 -6.82
C ASN A 449 5.00 37.25 -6.75
N THR A 450 5.32 37.81 -7.92
CA THR A 450 6.50 38.58 -8.29
C THR A 450 7.22 39.17 -7.07
N MET A 451 8.55 38.99 -6.96
CA MET A 451 9.36 39.83 -6.05
C MET A 451 8.78 41.25 -6.11
N PHE A 452 8.16 41.71 -5.01
CA PHE A 452 7.42 42.95 -5.07
C PHE A 452 8.40 44.05 -5.42
N ASN A 453 8.08 44.82 -6.45
CA ASN A 453 8.96 45.85 -6.99
C ASN A 453 9.35 46.88 -5.91
N ASP A 454 8.54 47.00 -4.87
CA ASP A 454 8.69 47.89 -3.73
C ASP A 454 9.11 47.19 -2.41
N VAL A 455 9.49 45.91 -2.45
CA VAL A 455 10.07 45.17 -1.32
C VAL A 455 11.37 44.45 -1.76
N PRO A 456 12.45 45.21 -2.03
CA PRO A 456 13.73 44.62 -2.46
C PRO A 456 14.43 43.87 -1.30
N PRO A 457 15.32 42.90 -1.60
CA PRO A 457 16.09 42.17 -0.58
C PRO A 457 16.81 43.13 0.39
N GLY A 458 16.66 42.87 1.68
CA GLY A 458 17.24 43.70 2.74
C GLY A 458 16.44 44.98 3.08
N SER A 459 15.32 45.25 2.42
CA SER A 459 14.38 46.29 2.85
C SER A 459 13.77 45.96 4.22
N SER A 460 13.31 46.99 4.94
CA SER A 460 12.62 46.81 6.21
C SER A 460 11.38 45.92 6.02
N HIS A 461 11.23 44.93 6.89
CA HIS A 461 10.13 43.95 6.88
C HIS A 461 10.21 42.90 5.75
N PHE A 462 11.26 42.89 4.91
CA PHE A 462 11.44 41.93 3.79
C PHE A 462 11.14 40.49 4.20
N ASP A 463 11.92 39.94 5.14
CA ASP A 463 11.80 38.52 5.54
C ASP A 463 10.37 38.21 6.00
N THR A 464 9.82 39.04 6.90
CA THR A 464 8.46 38.82 7.44
C THR A 464 7.36 38.93 6.40
N ILE A 465 7.53 39.80 5.39
CA ILE A 465 6.55 39.95 4.31
C ILE A 465 6.53 38.68 3.47
N TYR A 466 7.70 38.20 3.03
CA TYR A 466 7.78 37.02 2.19
C TYR A 466 7.40 35.74 2.94
N GLU A 467 7.70 35.64 4.23
CA GLU A 467 7.20 34.53 5.08
C GLU A 467 5.67 34.47 5.11
N LEU A 468 4.98 35.61 5.30
CA LEU A 468 3.52 35.65 5.29
C LEU A 468 2.92 35.43 3.89
N VAL A 469 3.63 35.79 2.83
CA VAL A 469 3.23 35.47 1.45
C VAL A 469 3.35 33.97 1.17
N ASP A 470 4.44 33.34 1.62
CA ASP A 470 4.65 31.89 1.46
C ASP A 470 3.60 31.08 2.23
N MET A 471 3.19 31.58 3.40
CA MET A 471 2.08 31.03 4.18
C MET A 471 0.69 31.29 3.55
N GLY A 472 0.59 32.08 2.47
CA GLY A 472 -0.67 32.45 1.83
C GLY A 472 -1.53 33.42 2.63
N VAL A 473 -0.97 34.05 3.68
CA VAL A 473 -1.69 34.93 4.61
C VAL A 473 -1.91 36.32 4.02
N ILE A 474 -0.91 36.86 3.33
CA ILE A 474 -0.93 38.18 2.72
C ILE A 474 -0.58 38.09 1.23
N ASN A 475 -1.27 38.90 0.43
CA ASN A 475 -0.98 39.09 -0.99
C ASN A 475 -0.60 40.56 -1.29
N GLY A 476 0.11 40.78 -2.39
CA GLY A 476 0.33 42.11 -2.97
C GLY A 476 -0.73 42.49 -4.02
N TYR A 477 -0.52 43.62 -4.66
CA TYR A 477 -1.35 44.17 -5.72
C TYR A 477 -0.67 43.97 -7.07
N PRO A 478 -1.34 43.39 -8.08
CA PRO A 478 -0.81 43.37 -9.43
C PRO A 478 -0.76 44.80 -9.99
N THR A 479 0.32 45.12 -10.71
CA THR A 479 0.51 46.38 -11.44
C THR A 479 0.89 46.09 -12.89
N GLU A 480 0.88 47.12 -13.75
CA GLU A 480 1.31 46.96 -15.15
C GLU A 480 2.77 46.50 -15.27
N ASP A 481 3.61 46.83 -14.28
CA ASP A 481 5.05 46.55 -14.24
C ASP A 481 5.43 45.39 -13.30
N GLY A 482 4.47 44.57 -12.85
CA GLY A 482 4.72 43.43 -11.94
C GLY A 482 3.76 43.39 -10.76
N ALA A 483 4.30 43.31 -9.54
CA ALA A 483 3.50 43.36 -8.31
C ALA A 483 4.11 44.32 -7.28
N GLU A 484 3.24 44.95 -6.49
CA GLU A 484 3.62 45.81 -5.37
C GLU A 484 2.99 45.31 -4.06
N PHE A 485 3.75 45.35 -2.97
CA PHE A 485 3.21 45.06 -1.63
C PHE A 485 2.62 46.29 -0.96
N ARG A 486 3.17 47.46 -1.26
CA ARG A 486 2.91 48.77 -0.66
C ARG A 486 3.22 48.80 0.85
N PRO A 487 4.48 48.50 1.27
CA PRO A 487 4.82 48.33 2.69
C PRO A 487 4.71 49.63 3.51
N GLY A 488 4.82 50.79 2.84
CA GLY A 488 4.71 52.12 3.46
C GLY A 488 3.27 52.64 3.59
N GLU A 489 2.30 52.03 2.92
CA GLU A 489 0.91 52.49 2.96
C GLU A 489 0.25 52.16 4.30
N SER A 490 -0.61 53.06 4.78
CA SER A 490 -1.35 52.85 6.02
C SER A 490 -2.36 51.70 5.86
N LEU A 491 -2.44 50.82 6.85
CA LEU A 491 -3.33 49.65 6.79
C LEU A 491 -4.73 49.99 7.32
N SER A 492 -5.77 49.78 6.49
CA SER A 492 -7.18 49.87 6.92
C SER A 492 -7.59 48.70 7.81
N ARG A 493 -8.69 48.86 8.55
CA ARG A 493 -9.25 47.81 9.39
C ARG A 493 -9.78 46.63 8.59
N SER A 494 -10.37 46.87 7.43
CA SER A 494 -10.85 45.82 6.53
C SER A 494 -9.70 44.99 5.97
N HIS A 495 -8.58 45.61 5.58
CA HIS A 495 -7.38 44.86 5.19
C HIS A 495 -6.79 44.06 6.35
N ALA A 496 -6.75 44.61 7.56
CA ALA A 496 -6.34 43.85 8.74
C ALA A 496 -7.29 42.68 9.02
N ALA A 497 -8.59 42.83 8.77
CA ALA A 497 -9.57 41.75 8.93
C ALA A 497 -9.31 40.58 7.98
N VAL A 498 -8.94 40.86 6.72
CA VAL A 498 -8.51 39.83 5.77
C VAL A 498 -7.27 39.09 6.29
N ILE A 499 -6.27 39.83 6.77
CA ILE A 499 -5.03 39.24 7.29
C ILE A 499 -5.33 38.32 8.47
N PHE A 500 -6.13 38.76 9.46
CA PHE A 500 -6.46 37.91 10.60
C PHE A 500 -7.30 36.69 10.22
N THR A 501 -8.24 36.85 9.29
CA THR A 501 -9.06 35.72 8.80
C THR A 501 -8.17 34.63 8.20
N ASN A 502 -7.22 35.00 7.35
CA ASN A 502 -6.28 34.06 6.75
C ASN A 502 -5.26 33.52 7.77
N THR A 503 -4.77 34.36 8.67
CA THR A 503 -3.75 33.98 9.68
C THR A 503 -4.29 32.93 10.65
N LEU A 504 -5.53 33.10 11.09
CA LEU A 504 -6.15 32.30 12.14
C LEU A 504 -7.14 31.26 11.59
N ASP A 505 -7.25 31.14 10.26
CA ASP A 505 -8.21 30.28 9.58
C ASP A 505 -9.65 30.44 10.12
N LEU A 506 -10.10 31.71 10.24
CA LEU A 506 -11.38 32.01 10.88
C LEU A 506 -12.55 31.56 10.00
N PRO A 507 -13.54 30.85 10.57
CA PRO A 507 -14.72 30.46 9.81
C PRO A 507 -15.56 31.69 9.43
N ILE A 508 -15.94 31.76 8.16
CA ILE A 508 -16.92 32.75 7.70
C ILE A 508 -18.30 32.36 8.26
N PRO A 509 -19.02 33.27 8.93
CA PRO A 509 -20.33 32.96 9.49
C PRO A 509 -21.39 32.78 8.40
N ASP A 510 -22.31 31.82 8.58
CA ASP A 510 -23.37 31.53 7.59
C ASP A 510 -24.30 32.73 7.30
N ASP A 511 -24.49 33.63 8.28
CA ASP A 511 -25.33 34.83 8.18
C ASP A 511 -24.49 36.12 8.25
N VAL A 512 -23.66 36.34 7.23
CA VAL A 512 -22.79 37.54 7.11
C VAL A 512 -23.61 38.83 7.25
N ASP A 513 -24.70 38.97 6.50
CA ASP A 513 -25.57 40.15 6.55
C ASP A 513 -26.14 40.39 7.96
N GLY A 514 -26.59 39.33 8.65
CA GLY A 514 -27.09 39.45 10.01
C GLY A 514 -26.01 39.87 11.01
N VAL A 515 -24.76 39.46 10.81
CA VAL A 515 -23.63 39.93 11.63
C VAL A 515 -23.32 41.40 11.35
N LEU A 516 -23.29 41.80 10.09
CA LEU A 516 -22.95 43.18 9.70
C LEU A 516 -23.99 44.21 10.10
N ARG A 517 -25.25 43.82 10.40
CA ARG A 517 -26.28 44.70 10.99
C ARG A 517 -25.88 45.35 12.32
N ASN A 518 -24.80 44.91 12.97
CA ASN A 518 -24.23 45.59 14.13
C ASN A 518 -23.46 46.87 13.76
N PHE A 519 -23.25 47.13 12.47
CA PHE A 519 -22.55 48.29 11.94
C PHE A 519 -23.46 49.13 11.03
N ASP A 520 -23.47 50.44 11.25
CA ASP A 520 -24.24 51.42 10.47
C ASP A 520 -23.51 51.86 9.18
N ASP A 521 -22.21 51.59 9.08
CA ASP A 521 -21.32 52.10 8.02
C ASP A 521 -20.82 51.04 7.03
N ILE A 522 -21.18 49.76 7.22
CA ILE A 522 -20.80 48.63 6.36
C ILE A 522 -21.96 47.66 6.23
N ASP A 523 -22.15 47.11 5.03
CA ASP A 523 -23.12 46.06 4.73
C ASP A 523 -22.50 44.93 3.88
N GLY A 524 -23.30 43.92 3.52
CA GLY A 524 -22.85 42.77 2.73
C GLY A 524 -22.33 43.07 1.33
N SER A 525 -22.49 44.30 0.82
CA SER A 525 -21.91 44.71 -0.47
C SER A 525 -20.44 45.14 -0.37
N HIS A 526 -19.92 45.30 0.85
CA HIS A 526 -18.52 45.65 1.08
C HIS A 526 -17.58 44.55 0.57
N MET A 527 -16.48 44.92 -0.10
CA MET A 527 -15.53 43.97 -0.70
C MET A 527 -14.97 42.93 0.29
N TYR A 528 -14.91 43.30 1.57
CA TYR A 528 -14.41 42.46 2.66
C TYR A 528 -15.48 42.10 3.70
N ALA A 529 -16.75 42.06 3.30
CA ALA A 529 -17.90 41.79 4.18
C ALA A 529 -17.71 40.49 4.99
N ASP A 530 -17.31 39.40 4.33
CA ASP A 530 -17.10 38.09 4.95
C ASP A 530 -16.04 38.14 6.05
N GLN A 531 -14.88 38.74 5.77
CA GLN A 531 -13.75 38.81 6.69
C GLN A 531 -14.04 39.76 7.86
N ILE A 532 -14.76 40.85 7.62
CA ILE A 532 -15.23 41.75 8.68
C ILE A 532 -16.19 41.01 9.61
N ALA A 533 -17.14 40.24 9.07
CA ALA A 533 -18.08 39.46 9.87
C ALA A 533 -17.36 38.35 10.69
N ALA A 534 -16.41 37.64 10.07
CA ALA A 534 -15.61 36.61 10.74
C ALA A 534 -14.80 37.18 11.91
N THR A 535 -14.10 38.30 11.70
CA THR A 535 -13.29 38.94 12.75
C THR A 535 -14.12 39.62 13.85
N TYR A 536 -15.33 40.10 13.54
CA TYR A 536 -16.29 40.53 14.57
C TYR A 536 -16.77 39.35 15.42
N LYS A 537 -17.11 38.21 14.80
CA LYS A 537 -17.51 36.99 15.51
C LYS A 537 -16.40 36.42 16.38
N ALA A 538 -15.15 36.51 15.93
CA ALA A 538 -13.97 36.13 16.70
C ALA A 538 -13.62 37.13 17.82
N GLY A 539 -14.33 38.27 17.93
CA GLY A 539 -14.10 39.26 18.98
C GLY A 539 -12.93 40.22 18.72
N ILE A 540 -12.25 40.09 17.56
CA ILE A 540 -11.06 40.85 17.17
C ILE A 540 -11.43 42.30 16.83
N PHE A 541 -12.42 42.49 15.96
CA PHE A 541 -12.89 43.81 15.57
C PHE A 541 -14.30 44.06 16.07
N ARG A 542 -14.46 44.88 17.12
CA ARG A 542 -15.78 45.17 17.71
C ARG A 542 -16.46 46.46 17.19
N GLY A 543 -15.70 47.30 16.48
CA GLY A 543 -16.16 48.64 16.07
C GLY A 543 -16.30 49.61 17.25
N SER A 544 -16.93 50.76 17.00
CA SER A 544 -17.24 51.79 18.01
C SER A 544 -18.50 52.55 17.62
N ASN A 545 -19.38 52.83 18.60
CA ASN A 545 -20.64 53.56 18.40
C ASN A 545 -21.50 53.00 17.26
N GLY A 546 -21.60 51.66 17.16
CA GLY A 546 -22.36 50.99 16.10
C GLY A 546 -21.72 51.11 14.72
N LYS A 547 -20.42 51.39 14.59
CA LYS A 547 -19.71 51.50 13.31
C LYS A 547 -18.46 50.65 13.31
N PHE A 548 -18.14 50.01 12.19
CA PHE A 548 -16.88 49.29 12.01
C PHE A 548 -15.70 50.28 11.91
N MET A 549 -15.96 51.46 11.32
CA MET A 549 -15.03 52.56 11.10
C MET A 549 -13.84 52.16 10.22
N ASP A 550 -14.04 51.81 8.95
CA ASP A 550 -12.96 51.34 8.04
C ASP A 550 -11.93 52.41 7.64
N GLN A 551 -11.23 52.92 8.63
CA GLN A 551 -10.16 53.89 8.55
C GLN A 551 -8.83 53.19 8.86
N PRO A 552 -7.67 53.82 8.57
CA PRO A 552 -6.38 53.32 8.99
C PRO A 552 -6.30 53.02 10.50
N LEU A 553 -5.64 51.91 10.84
CA LEU A 553 -5.40 51.52 12.23
C LEU A 553 -4.31 52.38 12.86
N THR A 554 -4.58 52.95 14.03
CA THR A 554 -3.52 53.51 14.88
C THR A 554 -2.73 52.39 15.54
N ARG A 555 -1.50 52.68 16.00
CA ARG A 555 -0.65 51.70 16.70
C ARG A 555 -1.28 51.17 17.99
N GLU A 556 -2.03 51.99 18.73
CA GLU A 556 -2.73 51.52 19.94
C GLU A 556 -3.94 50.61 19.63
N GLN A 557 -4.64 50.87 18.53
CA GLN A 557 -5.70 50.00 18.05
C GLN A 557 -5.14 48.68 17.51
N MET A 558 -4.03 48.74 16.75
CA MET A 558 -3.29 47.57 16.28
C MET A 558 -2.89 46.66 17.45
N ALA A 559 -2.35 47.23 18.53
CA ALA A 559 -1.98 46.46 19.71
C ALA A 559 -3.17 45.71 20.31
N THR A 560 -4.34 46.35 20.35
CA THR A 560 -5.56 45.72 20.85
C THR A 560 -6.00 44.58 19.98
N VAL A 561 -6.09 44.77 18.66
CA VAL A 561 -6.59 43.71 17.78
C VAL A 561 -5.62 42.55 17.66
N ILE A 562 -4.29 42.76 17.77
CA ILE A 562 -3.32 41.66 17.85
C ILE A 562 -3.45 40.91 19.16
N ALA A 563 -3.55 41.61 20.30
CA ALA A 563 -3.71 40.96 21.60
C ALA A 563 -4.98 40.10 21.65
N GLU A 564 -6.10 40.59 21.12
CA GLU A 564 -7.36 39.83 21.06
C GLU A 564 -7.29 38.69 20.03
N ALA A 565 -6.66 38.90 18.87
CA ALA A 565 -6.53 37.90 17.81
C ALA A 565 -5.72 36.67 18.24
N PHE A 566 -4.66 36.88 19.03
CA PHE A 566 -3.76 35.82 19.48
C PHE A 566 -3.97 35.44 20.95
N ASP A 567 -5.05 35.94 21.58
CA ASP A 567 -5.39 35.72 22.99
C ASP A 567 -4.17 35.91 23.93
N LEU A 568 -3.45 37.03 23.76
CA LEU A 568 -2.20 37.26 24.47
C LEU A 568 -2.45 37.43 25.97
N GLU A 569 -1.85 36.55 26.77
CA GLU A 569 -1.93 36.58 28.22
C GLU A 569 -0.68 37.22 28.87
N ASP A 570 -0.78 37.58 30.14
CA ASP A 570 0.37 38.00 30.94
C ASP A 570 1.35 36.81 31.10
N ALA A 571 2.66 37.00 30.88
CA ALA A 571 3.67 35.94 31.01
C ALA A 571 4.73 36.28 32.09
N GLU A 572 5.74 35.42 32.28
CA GLU A 572 6.78 35.63 33.30
C GLU A 572 7.80 36.70 32.87
N GLY A 573 7.95 37.73 33.71
CA GLY A 573 8.84 38.88 33.47
C GLY A 573 8.05 40.19 33.32
N TYR A 574 8.71 41.34 33.42
CA TYR A 574 8.06 42.62 33.18
C TYR A 574 8.95 43.44 32.25
N THR A 575 8.44 43.73 31.05
CA THR A 575 9.10 44.61 30.10
C THR A 575 8.57 46.03 30.32
N ASP A 576 9.42 46.92 30.83
CA ASP A 576 9.02 48.30 31.06
C ASP A 576 8.81 49.03 29.72
N ILE A 577 7.61 49.60 29.53
CA ILE A 577 7.25 50.41 28.37
C ILE A 577 6.48 51.65 28.82
N LYS A 578 6.80 52.80 28.23
CA LYS A 578 6.17 54.06 28.58
C LYS A 578 4.77 54.18 27.98
N LEU A 579 3.75 54.03 28.83
CA LEU A 579 2.33 54.08 28.45
C LEU A 579 1.70 55.46 28.57
N SER A 580 2.47 56.52 28.84
CA SER A 580 1.90 57.86 29.11
C SER A 580 1.17 58.47 27.92
N SER A 581 1.53 58.10 26.70
CA SER A 581 0.88 58.55 25.46
C SER A 581 -0.24 57.63 24.98
N VAL A 582 -0.45 56.48 25.61
CA VAL A 582 -1.43 55.47 25.21
C VAL A 582 -2.77 55.73 25.89
N SER A 583 -3.86 55.70 25.12
CA SER A 583 -5.21 55.86 25.65
C SER A 583 -5.50 54.76 26.69
N PRO A 584 -6.23 55.06 27.80
CA PRO A 584 -6.42 54.12 28.91
C PRO A 584 -6.86 52.71 28.50
N ASP A 585 -7.78 52.61 27.54
CA ASP A 585 -8.37 51.35 27.08
C ASP A 585 -7.38 50.45 26.32
N HIS A 586 -6.29 51.01 25.81
CA HIS A 586 -5.27 50.27 25.03
C HIS A 586 -4.01 49.94 25.83
N LYS A 587 -3.84 50.49 27.04
CA LYS A 587 -2.61 50.36 27.85
C LYS A 587 -2.24 48.92 28.12
N ARG A 588 -3.22 48.08 28.48
CA ARG A 588 -2.98 46.65 28.75
C ARG A 588 -2.44 45.95 27.51
N ASN A 589 -3.05 46.16 26.35
CA ASN A 589 -2.67 45.46 25.13
C ASN A 589 -1.29 45.92 24.61
N VAL A 590 -0.96 47.21 24.77
CA VAL A 590 0.40 47.68 24.48
C VAL A 590 1.44 47.04 25.41
N GLN A 591 1.12 46.86 26.70
CA GLN A 591 1.98 46.15 27.65
C GLN A 591 2.17 44.68 27.25
N LEU A 592 1.09 43.99 26.85
CA LEU A 592 1.15 42.60 26.38
C LEU A 592 2.07 42.45 25.16
N LEU A 593 1.93 43.32 24.16
CA LEU A 593 2.81 43.30 22.99
C LEU A 593 4.29 43.51 23.35
N ALA A 594 4.58 44.37 24.34
CA ALA A 594 5.96 44.60 24.78
C ALA A 594 6.51 43.39 25.53
N HIS A 595 5.65 42.71 26.29
CA HIS A 595 6.03 41.54 27.07
C HIS A 595 6.35 40.33 26.19
N HIS A 596 5.55 40.11 25.14
CA HIS A 596 5.77 39.06 24.13
C HIS A 596 6.80 39.43 23.04
N GLY A 597 7.58 40.51 23.22
CA GLY A 597 8.59 40.93 22.25
C GLY A 597 8.05 41.31 20.85
N ILE A 598 6.73 41.49 20.73
CA ILE A 598 6.05 41.86 19.49
C ILE A 598 6.40 43.32 19.15
N THR A 599 6.44 44.20 20.14
CA THR A 599 6.92 45.59 20.00
C THR A 599 8.20 45.85 20.78
N SER A 600 9.06 46.71 20.24
CA SER A 600 10.41 46.98 20.77
C SER A 600 10.69 48.48 20.97
N VAL A 601 9.67 49.31 21.19
CA VAL A 601 9.81 50.78 21.30
C VAL A 601 9.48 51.25 22.74
N PRO A 602 10.41 51.11 23.70
CA PRO A 602 10.12 51.30 25.13
C PRO A 602 9.82 52.76 25.52
N GLU A 603 10.43 53.74 24.85
CA GLU A 603 10.39 55.15 25.27
C GLU A 603 9.25 55.98 24.64
N ASN A 604 8.81 55.60 23.43
CA ASN A 604 7.74 56.31 22.72
C ASN A 604 7.01 55.35 21.77
N PHE A 605 5.89 54.79 22.23
CA PHE A 605 5.10 53.85 21.46
C PHE A 605 4.43 54.46 20.21
N ARG A 606 4.34 55.80 20.13
CA ARG A 606 3.68 56.54 19.03
C ARG A 606 2.23 56.08 18.80
N SER A 607 1.47 55.98 19.87
CA SER A 607 0.10 55.42 19.94
C SER A 607 -0.85 55.87 18.82
N TYR A 608 -0.86 57.16 18.48
CA TYR A 608 -1.77 57.74 17.49
C TYR A 608 -1.25 57.73 16.05
N GLU A 609 -0.02 57.26 15.79
CA GLU A 609 0.46 57.08 14.41
C GLU A 609 -0.25 55.89 13.77
N ASN A 610 -0.54 55.99 12.47
CA ASN A 610 -1.07 54.88 11.71
C ASN A 610 -0.02 53.80 11.51
N VAL A 611 -0.42 52.54 11.58
CA VAL A 611 0.44 51.40 11.26
C VAL A 611 0.49 51.19 9.76
N THR A 612 1.69 51.03 9.20
CA THR A 612 1.83 50.68 7.78
C THR A 612 1.60 49.20 7.55
N ARG A 613 1.28 48.81 6.32
CA ARG A 613 1.06 47.41 5.93
C ARG A 613 2.29 46.54 6.22
N GLY A 614 3.50 47.03 5.96
CA GLY A 614 4.75 46.31 6.28
C GLY A 614 4.98 46.16 7.78
N GLN A 615 4.70 47.20 8.57
CA GLN A 615 4.80 47.11 10.04
C GLN A 615 3.81 46.09 10.60
N PHE A 616 2.56 46.12 10.12
CA PHE A 616 1.53 45.19 10.56
C PHE A 616 1.90 43.74 10.23
N ALA A 617 2.45 43.47 9.04
CA ALA A 617 2.98 42.16 8.67
C ALA A 617 4.01 41.65 9.68
N THR A 618 4.98 42.48 10.08
CA THR A 618 5.95 42.10 11.12
C THR A 618 5.29 41.85 12.48
N PHE A 619 4.33 42.67 12.89
CA PHE A 619 3.67 42.46 14.19
C PHE A 619 2.87 41.16 14.22
N VAL A 620 2.11 40.86 13.15
CA VAL A 620 1.37 39.60 13.02
C VAL A 620 2.32 38.41 13.00
N PHE A 621 3.38 38.45 12.18
CA PHE A 621 4.36 37.37 12.12
C PHE A 621 5.02 37.12 13.47
N LYS A 622 5.37 38.17 14.22
CA LYS A 622 5.91 38.03 15.58
C LYS A 622 4.89 37.45 16.54
N ALA A 623 3.62 37.86 16.47
CA ALA A 623 2.57 37.33 17.31
C ALA A 623 2.35 35.82 17.05
N MET A 624 2.43 35.37 15.80
CA MET A 624 2.36 33.94 15.44
C MET A 624 3.50 33.07 16.00
N LYS A 625 4.63 33.70 16.39
CA LYS A 625 5.81 33.01 16.91
C LYS A 625 5.88 32.99 18.44
N ASN A 626 4.98 33.69 19.11
CA ASN A 626 4.80 33.62 20.56
C ASN A 626 3.69 32.62 20.86
#